data_AF-A0A9E5YXH1-F1
#
_entry.id   AF-A0A9E5YXH1-F1
#
_cell.length_a   1.000
_cell.length_b   1.000
_cell.length_c   1.000
_cell.angle_alpha   90.00
_cell.angle_beta   90.00
_cell.angle_gamma   90.00
#
_symmetry.space_group_name_H-M   'P 1'
#
loop_
_entity.id
_entity.type
_entity.pdbx_description
1 polymer ?
#
loop_
_entity_poly.entity_id
_entity_poly.type
_entity_poly.pdbx_seq_one_letter_code
_entity_poly.pdbx_strand_id
1 'polypeptide(L)'
;MTRIKMRFVLMLAAFLIVTFPSSHAGAGGYDPDFKPLDAQILIDECVSKQQALLDTGVTANMREGMAKIVGCLQDVIVELTPVLFEPDVRTPEDTREMLDAISKAYQPFMWQLYNEFRGCPGYCGTLYHIFHLTSYANVLDDIIHQMVDQMNEAQLTR
;
A
#
# COMPACT_ATOMS: atom_id res chain seq x y z
N MET A 1 -62.38 -8.44 34.74
CA MET A 1 -61.27 -9.33 35.15
C MET A 1 -60.13 -8.49 35.69
N THR A 2 -59.35 -9.09 36.57
CA THR A 2 -58.52 -8.51 37.64
C THR A 2 -57.21 -7.86 37.16
N ARG A 3 -56.71 -6.90 37.94
CA ARG A 3 -55.48 -6.10 37.79
C ARG A 3 -54.21 -6.90 37.49
N ILE A 4 -53.29 -6.32 36.70
CA ILE A 4 -51.84 -6.50 36.90
C ILE A 4 -51.18 -5.12 36.87
N LYS A 5 -50.63 -4.71 38.02
CA LYS A 5 -49.85 -3.47 38.19
C LYS A 5 -48.42 -3.73 37.74
N MET A 6 -47.98 -3.05 36.68
CA MET A 6 -46.59 -3.07 36.22
C MET A 6 -45.74 -2.28 37.22
N ARG A 7 -44.91 -2.99 38.01
CA ARG A 7 -43.98 -2.38 38.95
C ARG A 7 -42.72 -1.97 38.19
N PHE A 8 -42.45 -0.66 38.17
CA PHE A 8 -41.16 -0.06 37.86
C PHE A 8 -40.09 -0.69 38.76
N VAL A 9 -39.08 -1.31 38.15
CA VAL A 9 -37.79 -1.61 38.81
C VAL A 9 -36.75 -0.77 38.10
N LEU A 10 -36.49 0.42 38.67
CA LEU A 10 -35.27 1.17 38.43
C LEU A 10 -34.13 0.41 39.13
N MET A 11 -33.21 -0.18 38.37
CA MET A 11 -31.87 -0.46 38.88
C MET A 11 -30.90 0.54 38.28
N LEU A 12 -30.53 1.51 39.10
CA LEU A 12 -29.27 2.27 39.00
C LEU A 12 -28.11 1.26 38.97
N ALA A 13 -27.46 1.11 37.83
CA ALA A 13 -26.11 0.56 37.77
C ALA A 13 -25.15 1.75 37.62
N ALA A 14 -24.43 2.04 38.71
CA ALA A 14 -23.36 3.01 38.75
C ALA A 14 -22.30 2.64 37.70
N PHE A 15 -22.24 3.42 36.63
CA PHE A 15 -21.15 3.36 35.67
C PHE A 15 -19.89 3.86 36.38
N LEU A 16 -19.03 2.90 36.75
CA LEU A 16 -17.64 3.11 37.12
C LEU A 16 -16.99 3.96 36.03
N ILE A 17 -16.67 5.21 36.36
CA ILE A 17 -15.74 6.03 35.59
C ILE A 17 -14.37 5.36 35.79
N VAL A 18 -14.03 4.46 34.88
CA VAL A 18 -12.66 4.01 34.69
C VAL A 18 -11.92 5.22 34.15
N THR A 19 -11.28 5.97 35.03
CA THR A 19 -10.26 6.93 34.66
C THR A 19 -9.13 6.14 34.05
N PHE A 20 -9.15 5.97 32.73
CA PHE A 20 -7.98 5.52 32.00
C PHE A 20 -6.84 6.46 32.36
N PRO A 21 -5.66 5.94 32.73
CA PRO A 21 -4.49 6.78 32.82
C PRO A 21 -4.32 7.40 31.44
N SER A 22 -4.45 8.73 31.37
CA SER A 22 -4.00 9.50 30.22
C SER A 22 -2.52 9.15 30.06
N SER A 23 -2.23 8.28 29.09
CA SER A 23 -0.89 8.07 28.60
C SER A 23 -0.30 9.45 28.37
N HIS A 24 0.73 9.78 29.13
CA HIS A 24 1.48 11.00 28.91
C HIS A 24 1.90 10.96 27.44
N ALA A 25 1.35 11.89 26.64
CA ALA A 25 1.94 12.25 25.38
C ALA A 25 3.39 12.59 25.71
N GLY A 26 4.30 11.68 25.33
CA GLY A 26 5.72 11.95 25.41
C GLY A 26 5.96 13.25 24.69
N ALA A 27 6.67 14.17 25.34
CA ALA A 27 7.23 15.31 24.67
C ALA A 27 8.19 14.76 23.61
N GLY A 28 7.69 14.64 22.38
CA GLY A 28 8.51 14.38 21.21
C GLY A 28 9.49 15.53 21.07
N GLY A 29 10.76 15.22 21.25
CA GLY A 29 11.84 16.15 21.05
C GLY A 29 12.14 16.22 19.55
N TYR A 30 11.52 17.21 18.89
CA TYR A 30 11.81 17.60 17.51
C TYR A 30 13.31 17.47 17.22
N ASP A 31 13.68 16.59 16.30
CA ASP A 31 15.05 16.48 15.80
C ASP A 31 15.29 17.62 14.80
N PRO A 32 16.09 18.65 15.15
CA PRO A 32 16.33 19.79 14.28
C PRO A 32 17.14 19.44 13.02
N ASP A 33 17.77 18.27 12.96
CA ASP A 33 18.56 17.81 11.83
C ASP A 33 17.80 16.82 10.93
N PHE A 34 16.53 16.50 11.25
CA PHE A 34 15.70 15.64 10.43
C PHE A 34 15.48 16.24 9.04
N LYS A 35 15.85 15.48 8.00
CA LYS A 35 15.55 15.79 6.61
C LYS A 35 14.43 14.86 6.14
N PRO A 36 13.24 15.39 5.81
CA PRO A 36 12.16 14.59 5.26
C PRO A 36 12.62 13.79 4.06
N LEU A 37 12.21 12.52 4.02
CA LEU A 37 12.40 11.66 2.86
C LEU A 37 11.46 12.13 1.74
N ASP A 38 11.97 12.18 0.51
CA ASP A 38 11.19 12.50 -0.69
C ASP A 38 10.83 11.19 -1.40
N ALA A 39 9.54 10.86 -1.41
CA ALA A 39 9.03 9.65 -2.04
C ALA A 39 9.33 9.63 -3.55
N GLN A 40 9.30 10.79 -4.22
CA GLN A 40 9.49 10.89 -5.67
C GLN A 40 10.88 10.41 -6.09
N ILE A 41 11.90 10.62 -5.25
CA ILE A 41 13.26 10.13 -5.53
C ILE A 41 13.29 8.60 -5.63
N LEU A 42 12.57 7.90 -4.74
CA LEU A 42 12.50 6.44 -4.74
C LEU A 42 11.77 5.92 -5.99
N ILE A 43 10.69 6.59 -6.39
CA ILE A 43 9.88 6.24 -7.55
C ILE A 43 10.66 6.51 -8.86
N ASP A 44 11.31 7.67 -8.97
CA ASP A 44 12.12 8.05 -10.12
C ASP A 44 13.31 7.10 -10.32
N GLU A 45 13.89 6.58 -9.23
CA GLU A 45 14.93 5.56 -9.33
C GLU A 45 14.40 4.28 -10.00
N CYS A 46 13.19 3.84 -9.64
CA CYS A 46 12.57 2.67 -10.28
C CYS A 46 12.28 2.89 -11.77
N VAL A 47 11.76 4.07 -12.14
CA VAL A 47 11.45 4.42 -13.54
C VAL A 47 12.73 4.56 -14.36
N SER A 48 13.71 5.31 -13.88
CA SER A 48 14.95 5.61 -14.61
C SER A 48 15.73 4.34 -14.97
N LYS A 49 15.74 3.33 -14.09
CA LYS A 49 16.35 2.01 -14.38
C LYS A 49 15.74 1.30 -15.59
N GLN A 50 14.48 1.60 -15.94
CA GLN A 50 13.75 0.90 -17.01
C GLN A 50 13.47 1.77 -18.23
N GLN A 51 13.88 3.05 -18.21
CA GLN A 51 13.60 4.01 -19.29
C GLN A 51 14.00 3.49 -20.68
N ALA A 52 15.15 2.81 -20.77
CA ALA A 52 15.64 2.23 -22.02
C ALA A 52 14.67 1.20 -22.64
N LEU A 53 13.87 0.49 -21.85
CA LEU A 53 12.85 -0.44 -22.34
C LEU A 53 11.58 0.30 -22.79
N LEU A 54 11.22 1.37 -22.08
CA LEU A 54 10.05 2.20 -22.38
C LEU A 54 10.23 2.98 -23.69
N ASP A 55 11.44 3.43 -23.98
CA ASP A 55 11.75 4.27 -25.14
C ASP A 55 11.90 3.50 -26.47
N THR A 56 11.78 2.17 -26.44
CA THR A 56 11.98 1.34 -27.65
C THR A 56 10.87 1.47 -28.69
N GLY A 57 9.69 1.96 -28.32
CA GLY A 57 8.49 1.96 -29.17
C GLY A 57 7.92 0.56 -29.45
N VAL A 58 8.50 -0.50 -28.86
CA VAL A 58 8.05 -1.88 -29.01
C VAL A 58 7.24 -2.25 -27.78
N THR A 59 5.94 -2.54 -27.97
CA THR A 59 5.02 -2.81 -26.85
C THR A 59 5.46 -3.99 -25.97
N ALA A 60 6.13 -5.00 -26.54
CA ALA A 60 6.65 -6.12 -25.74
C ALA A 60 7.72 -5.66 -24.73
N ASN A 61 8.64 -4.80 -25.16
CA ASN A 61 9.69 -4.22 -24.32
C ASN A 61 9.11 -3.23 -23.31
N MET A 62 8.18 -2.38 -23.74
CA MET A 62 7.50 -1.44 -22.85
C MET A 62 6.74 -2.19 -21.74
N ARG A 63 6.08 -3.30 -22.06
CA ARG A 63 5.42 -4.18 -21.08
C ARG A 63 6.44 -4.75 -20.09
N GLU A 64 7.59 -5.20 -20.56
CA GLU A 64 8.66 -5.69 -19.69
C GLU A 64 9.18 -4.58 -18.77
N GLY A 65 9.45 -3.39 -19.31
CA GLY A 65 9.88 -2.23 -18.53
C GLY A 65 8.88 -1.87 -17.44
N MET A 66 7.59 -1.80 -17.78
CA MET A 66 6.54 -1.52 -16.79
C MET A 66 6.41 -2.62 -15.73
N ALA A 67 6.56 -3.90 -16.08
CA ALA A 67 6.56 -4.98 -15.10
C ALA A 67 7.75 -4.88 -14.13
N LYS A 68 8.92 -4.48 -14.62
CA LYS A 68 10.12 -4.23 -13.79
C LYS A 68 9.94 -3.02 -12.88
N ILE A 69 9.31 -1.94 -13.36
CA ILE A 69 8.95 -0.79 -12.53
C ILE A 69 8.03 -1.22 -11.39
N VAL A 70 6.95 -1.95 -11.69
CA VAL A 70 6.03 -2.49 -10.67
C VAL A 70 6.79 -3.29 -9.61
N GLY A 71 7.66 -4.22 -10.01
CA GLY A 71 8.47 -5.00 -9.07
C GLY A 71 9.35 -4.12 -8.18
N CYS A 72 10.03 -3.14 -8.78
CA CYS A 72 10.87 -2.20 -8.02
C CYS A 72 10.05 -1.38 -7.01
N LEU A 73 8.87 -0.88 -7.38
CA LEU A 73 8.00 -0.13 -6.46
C LEU A 73 7.49 -1.03 -5.31
N GLN A 74 7.17 -2.29 -5.58
CA GLN A 74 6.83 -3.24 -4.53
C GLN A 74 8.01 -3.41 -3.55
N ASP A 75 9.25 -3.50 -4.06
CA ASP A 75 10.45 -3.66 -3.24
C ASP A 75 10.67 -2.45 -2.33
N VAL A 76 10.47 -1.22 -2.85
CA VAL A 76 10.49 0.01 -2.04
C VAL A 76 9.49 -0.09 -0.88
N ILE A 77 8.24 -0.51 -1.14
CA ILE A 77 7.22 -0.67 -0.07
C ILE A 77 7.71 -1.65 1.01
N VAL A 78 8.33 -2.77 0.61
CA VAL A 78 8.85 -3.76 1.56
C VAL A 78 10.03 -3.22 2.37
N GLU A 79 10.90 -2.43 1.75
CA GLU A 79 12.02 -1.77 2.42
C GLU A 79 11.57 -0.70 3.43
N LEU A 80 10.43 -0.04 3.18
CA LEU A 80 9.84 0.94 4.09
C LEU A 80 9.05 0.30 5.25
N THR A 81 8.57 -0.95 5.09
CA THR A 81 7.83 -1.69 6.15
C THR A 81 8.47 -1.65 7.53
N PRO A 82 9.74 -2.01 7.74
CA PRO A 82 10.34 -2.09 9.08
C PRO A 82 10.50 -0.71 9.74
N VAL A 83 10.34 0.38 9.00
CA VAL A 83 10.37 1.73 9.55
C VAL A 83 9.01 2.14 10.12
N LEU A 84 7.92 1.63 9.55
CA LEU A 84 6.54 1.96 9.93
C LEU A 84 5.91 0.98 10.91
N PHE A 85 6.35 -0.28 10.89
CA PHE A 85 5.73 -1.34 11.67
C PHE A 85 6.73 -2.03 12.58
N GLU A 86 6.28 -2.33 13.80
CA GLU A 86 6.99 -3.26 14.68
C GLU A 86 6.92 -4.69 14.10
N PRO A 87 7.96 -5.53 14.28
CA PRO A 87 8.03 -6.86 13.67
C PRO A 87 6.90 -7.81 14.08
N ASP A 88 6.25 -7.60 15.23
CA ASP A 88 5.10 -8.39 15.70
C ASP A 88 3.77 -7.95 15.05
N VAL A 89 3.72 -6.77 14.43
CA VAL A 89 2.57 -6.24 13.69
C VAL A 89 2.68 -6.55 12.20
N ARG A 90 3.87 -6.35 11.63
CA ARG A 90 4.15 -6.63 10.22
C ARG A 90 5.64 -6.83 9.98
N THR A 91 5.99 -7.90 9.27
CA THR A 91 7.33 -8.11 8.73
C THR A 91 7.44 -7.67 7.26
N PRO A 92 8.66 -7.40 6.76
CA PRO A 92 8.92 -7.24 5.32
C PRO A 92 8.42 -8.44 4.51
N GLU A 93 8.59 -9.66 5.04
CA GLU A 93 8.14 -10.91 4.43
C GLU A 93 6.62 -10.97 4.27
N ASP A 94 5.86 -10.61 5.31
CA ASP A 94 4.38 -10.54 5.23
C ASP A 94 3.94 -9.55 4.16
N THR A 95 4.60 -8.38 4.11
CA THR A 95 4.31 -7.33 3.14
C THR A 95 4.58 -7.82 1.72
N ARG A 96 5.71 -8.50 1.51
CA ARG A 96 6.07 -9.13 0.24
C ARG A 96 5.02 -10.14 -0.17
N GLU A 97 4.61 -11.03 0.72
CA GLU A 97 3.60 -12.05 0.43
C GLU A 97 2.26 -11.41 -0.02
N MET A 98 1.82 -10.35 0.64
CA MET A 98 0.60 -9.62 0.27
C MET A 98 0.69 -8.98 -1.12
N LEU A 99 1.80 -8.28 -1.40
CA LEU A 99 2.03 -7.66 -2.71
C LEU A 99 2.14 -8.71 -3.83
N ASP A 100 2.81 -9.83 -3.56
CA ASP A 100 2.90 -10.97 -4.46
C ASP A 100 1.53 -11.58 -4.73
N ALA A 101 0.69 -11.75 -3.71
CA ALA A 101 -0.65 -12.30 -3.86
C ALA A 101 -1.53 -11.42 -4.76
N ILE A 102 -1.46 -10.10 -4.60
CA ILE A 102 -2.15 -9.13 -5.46
C ILE A 102 -1.65 -9.28 -6.91
N SER A 103 -0.33 -9.25 -7.13
CA SER A 103 0.25 -9.37 -8.46
C SER A 103 -0.09 -10.70 -9.14
N LYS A 104 0.00 -11.82 -8.42
CA LYS A 104 -0.31 -13.17 -8.92
C LYS A 104 -1.79 -13.35 -9.26
N ALA A 105 -2.69 -12.66 -8.55
CA ALA A 105 -4.11 -12.69 -8.87
C ALA A 105 -4.44 -11.78 -10.08
N TYR A 106 -3.90 -10.56 -10.09
CA TYR A 106 -4.28 -9.53 -11.04
C TYR A 106 -3.62 -9.69 -12.42
N GLN A 107 -2.29 -9.82 -12.48
CA GLN A 107 -1.58 -9.76 -13.76
C GLN A 107 -1.95 -10.91 -14.72
N PRO A 108 -2.01 -12.19 -14.29
CA PRO A 108 -2.39 -13.29 -15.18
C PRO A 108 -3.82 -13.14 -15.69
N PHE A 109 -4.74 -12.68 -14.83
CA PHE A 109 -6.13 -12.43 -15.23
C PHE A 109 -6.20 -11.39 -16.34
N MET A 110 -5.51 -10.26 -16.18
CA MET A 110 -5.49 -9.20 -17.21
C MET A 110 -4.80 -9.67 -18.50
N TRP A 111 -3.72 -10.45 -18.39
CA TRP A 111 -3.09 -11.05 -19.56
C TRP A 111 -4.07 -11.95 -20.33
N GLN A 112 -4.72 -12.88 -19.65
CA GLN A 112 -5.70 -13.81 -20.24
C GLN A 112 -6.84 -13.06 -20.91
N LEU A 113 -7.40 -12.06 -20.23
CA LEU A 113 -8.51 -11.25 -20.73
C LEU A 113 -8.21 -10.60 -22.08
N TYR A 114 -6.99 -10.09 -22.28
CA TYR A 114 -6.64 -9.34 -23.49
C TYR A 114 -5.81 -10.11 -24.52
N ASN A 115 -5.23 -11.27 -24.18
CA ASN A 115 -4.32 -11.98 -25.07
C ASN A 115 -4.71 -13.44 -25.32
N GLU A 116 -5.55 -14.05 -24.49
CA GLU A 116 -5.89 -15.49 -24.60
C GLU A 116 -7.33 -15.74 -25.05
N PHE A 117 -8.00 -14.74 -25.65
CA PHE A 117 -9.32 -14.92 -26.23
C PHE A 117 -9.27 -15.55 -27.63
N ARG A 118 -10.39 -16.17 -28.05
CA ARG A 118 -10.50 -16.81 -29.36
C ARG A 118 -10.25 -15.81 -30.49
N GLY A 119 -9.28 -16.11 -31.35
CA GLY A 119 -8.88 -15.26 -32.47
C GLY A 119 -7.64 -14.41 -32.19
N CYS A 120 -7.09 -14.46 -30.97
CA CYS A 120 -5.84 -13.82 -30.65
C CYS A 120 -4.65 -14.80 -30.67
N PRO A 121 -3.55 -14.51 -31.40
CA PRO A 121 -2.32 -15.31 -31.36
C PRO A 121 -1.44 -15.05 -30.11
N GLY A 122 -2.01 -14.54 -29.01
CA GLY A 122 -1.29 -14.34 -27.74
C GLY A 122 -0.68 -12.96 -27.51
N TYR A 123 -0.93 -11.97 -28.36
CA TYR A 123 -0.30 -10.63 -28.25
C TYR A 123 -1.17 -9.43 -28.64
N CYS A 124 -2.47 -9.63 -28.89
CA CYS A 124 -3.41 -8.59 -29.32
C CYS A 124 -3.61 -7.48 -28.29
N GLY A 125 -3.39 -7.83 -27.02
CA GLY A 125 -3.70 -7.02 -25.86
C GLY A 125 -2.50 -6.42 -25.15
N THR A 126 -1.30 -6.50 -25.74
CA THR A 126 -0.07 -6.04 -25.08
C THR A 126 -0.17 -4.59 -24.61
N LEU A 127 -0.78 -3.71 -25.41
CA LEU A 127 -0.99 -2.31 -25.04
C LEU A 127 -1.93 -2.16 -23.83
N TYR A 128 -3.02 -2.91 -23.78
CA TYR A 128 -3.90 -2.89 -22.60
C TYR A 128 -3.19 -3.41 -21.36
N HIS A 129 -2.37 -4.45 -21.49
CA HIS A 129 -1.56 -4.93 -20.37
C HIS A 129 -0.56 -3.89 -19.87
N ILE A 130 0.04 -3.08 -20.76
CA ILE A 130 0.87 -1.93 -20.36
C ILE A 130 0.05 -0.93 -19.53
N PHE A 131 -1.16 -0.57 -19.97
CA PHE A 131 -2.02 0.36 -19.23
C PHE A 131 -2.41 -0.16 -17.84
N HIS A 132 -2.62 -1.46 -17.71
CA HIS A 132 -2.93 -2.08 -16.42
C HIS A 132 -1.72 -2.12 -15.49
N LEU A 133 -0.52 -2.40 -16.02
CA LEU A 133 0.72 -2.29 -15.26
C LEU A 133 0.98 -0.84 -14.82
N THR A 134 0.69 0.14 -15.68
CA THR A 134 0.80 1.57 -15.35
C THR A 134 -0.18 1.95 -14.25
N SER A 135 -1.44 1.52 -14.35
CA SER A 135 -2.46 1.79 -13.33
C SER A 135 -2.07 1.16 -11.99
N TYR A 136 -1.51 -0.05 -12.01
CA TYR A 136 -1.03 -0.69 -10.78
C TYR A 136 0.21 0.02 -10.21
N ALA A 137 1.16 0.43 -11.06
CA ALA A 137 2.31 1.23 -10.64
C ALA A 137 1.87 2.52 -9.95
N ASN A 138 0.85 3.22 -10.45
CA ASN A 138 0.31 4.43 -9.81
C ASN A 138 -0.30 4.14 -8.43
N VAL A 139 -0.93 2.98 -8.23
CA VAL A 139 -1.41 2.58 -6.90
C VAL A 139 -0.24 2.35 -5.94
N LEU A 140 0.85 1.73 -6.41
CA LEU A 140 2.05 1.52 -5.60
C LEU A 140 2.76 2.84 -5.28
N ASP A 141 2.81 3.75 -6.25
CA ASP A 141 3.29 5.12 -6.11
C ASP A 141 2.51 5.87 -5.00
N ASP A 142 1.18 5.86 -5.05
CA ASP A 142 0.33 6.46 -4.01
C ASP A 142 0.59 5.85 -2.62
N ILE A 143 0.84 4.53 -2.54
CA ILE A 143 1.19 3.86 -1.28
C ILE A 143 2.55 4.35 -0.76
N ILE A 144 3.56 4.46 -1.63
CA ILE A 144 4.90 4.93 -1.25
C ILE A 144 4.84 6.36 -0.73
N HIS A 145 4.12 7.26 -1.41
CA HIS A 145 3.89 8.62 -0.94
C HIS A 145 3.26 8.63 0.46
N GLN A 146 2.19 7.87 0.67
CA GLN A 146 1.52 7.81 1.98
C GLN A 146 2.40 7.22 3.07
N MET A 147 3.21 6.22 2.77
CA MET A 147 4.16 5.63 3.73
C MET A 147 5.24 6.65 4.11
N VAL A 148 5.82 7.33 3.13
CA VAL A 148 6.85 8.35 3.36
C VAL A 148 6.28 9.53 4.15
N ASP A 149 5.06 9.98 3.84
CA ASP A 149 4.39 11.05 4.58
C ASP A 149 4.18 10.65 6.04
N GLN A 150 3.68 9.44 6.32
CA GLN A 150 3.53 8.94 7.68
C GLN A 150 4.87 8.84 8.43
N MET A 151 5.94 8.39 7.75
CA MET A 151 7.28 8.34 8.33
C MET A 151 7.80 9.73 8.68
N ASN A 152 7.65 10.69 7.76
CA ASN A 152 8.08 12.07 7.97
C ASN A 152 7.30 12.71 9.13
N GLU A 153 5.98 12.53 9.19
CA GLU A 153 5.15 13.02 10.30
C GLU A 153 5.53 12.40 11.65
N ALA A 154 5.78 11.08 11.68
CA ALA A 154 6.20 10.38 12.89
C ALA A 154 7.56 10.84 13.41
N GLN A 155 8.49 11.24 12.53
CA GLN A 155 9.80 11.77 12.94
C GLN A 155 9.75 13.24 13.34
N LEU A 156 8.85 14.03 12.75
CA LEU A 156 8.61 15.43 13.16
C LEU A 156 7.93 15.56 14.53
N THR A 157 7.23 14.51 14.98
CA THR A 157 6.49 14.47 16.25
C THR A 157 7.20 13.67 17.35
N ARG A 158 8.33 13.02 17.03
CA ARG A 158 9.24 12.40 18.00
C ARG A 158 10.20 13.42 18.58
#